data_AF-A0A3Q8ZR73-F1
#
_entry.id   AF-A0A3Q8ZR73-F1
#
_cell.length_a   1.000
_cell.length_b   1.000
_cell.length_c   1.000
_cell.angle_alpha   90.00
_cell.angle_beta   90.00
_cell.angle_gamma   90.00
#
_symmetry.space_group_name_H-M   'P 1'
#
loop_
_entity.id
_entity.type
_entity.pdbx_description
1 polymer ?
#
loop_
_entity_poly.entity_id
_entity_poly.type
_entity_poly.pdbx_seq_one_letter_code
_entity_poly.pdbx_strand_id
1 'polypeptide(L)'
;MIRAQDSYGSWERKADAELLGDFIITKEQRRAIPIIGDPDPDVLWRLDKYYAAIGLAIEERCGLMASPMIQVSHEGFGRVLFTTGRLVVLSKTLRDVHRFGFETLLKLATAGTKLVDDGIAVIEAFPHVALA
;
A
#
# COMPACT_ATOMS: atom_id res chain seq x y z
N MET A 1 6.49 -5.56 7.00
CA MET A 1 5.01 -5.72 7.06
C MET A 1 4.52 -7.16 7.00
N ILE A 2 4.74 -7.91 5.91
CA ILE A 2 4.16 -9.27 5.77
C ILE A 2 4.60 -10.24 6.87
N ARG A 3 5.90 -10.33 7.16
CA ARG A 3 6.41 -11.18 8.25
C ARG A 3 5.88 -10.84 9.64
N ALA A 4 5.48 -9.59 9.87
CA ALA A 4 4.90 -9.17 11.15
C ALA A 4 3.49 -9.71 11.38
N GLN A 5 2.88 -10.35 10.38
CA GLN A 5 1.57 -11.00 10.48
C GLN A 5 1.69 -12.51 10.72
N ASP A 6 2.90 -13.06 10.69
CA ASP A 6 3.18 -14.47 10.90
C ASP A 6 3.38 -14.78 12.39
N SER A 7 2.31 -14.66 13.18
CA SER A 7 2.37 -14.82 14.65
C SER A 7 2.85 -16.21 15.10
N TYR A 8 2.77 -17.22 14.24
CA TYR A 8 3.11 -18.62 14.56
C TYR A 8 4.34 -19.15 13.79
N GLY A 9 5.04 -18.29 13.05
CA GLY A 9 6.25 -18.69 12.30
C GLY A 9 6.00 -19.63 11.13
N SER A 10 4.78 -19.68 10.58
CA SER A 10 4.40 -20.54 9.46
C SER A 10 5.13 -20.20 8.16
N TRP A 11 5.70 -19.00 8.06
CA TRP A 11 6.37 -18.44 6.89
C TRP A 11 7.87 -18.24 7.09
N GLU A 12 8.45 -18.66 8.22
CA GLU A 12 9.88 -18.48 8.52
C GLU A 12 10.79 -19.05 7.43
N ARG A 13 10.41 -20.21 6.87
CA ARG A 13 11.19 -20.90 5.82
C ARG A 13 10.92 -20.38 4.41
N LYS A 14 9.94 -19.50 4.24
CA LYS A 14 9.60 -18.93 2.93
C LYS A 14 10.54 -17.78 2.60
N ALA A 15 11.00 -17.73 1.35
CA ALA A 15 11.78 -16.60 0.86
C ALA A 15 10.90 -15.34 0.74
N ASP A 16 11.48 -14.15 0.89
CA ASP A 16 10.72 -12.89 0.76
C ASP A 16 10.03 -12.77 -0.60
N ALA A 17 10.67 -13.23 -1.68
CA ALA A 17 10.10 -13.24 -3.02
C ALA A 17 8.85 -14.14 -3.11
N GLU A 18 8.82 -15.24 -2.35
CA GLU A 18 7.65 -16.12 -2.27
C GLU A 18 6.51 -15.42 -1.52
N LEU A 19 6.81 -14.76 -0.40
CA LEU A 19 5.82 -14.03 0.40
C LEU A 19 5.22 -12.83 -0.34
N LEU A 20 6.02 -12.18 -1.18
CA LEU A 20 5.57 -11.07 -2.02
C LEU A 20 4.93 -11.56 -3.33
N GLY A 21 4.92 -12.88 -3.59
CA GLY A 21 4.37 -13.47 -4.80
C GLY A 21 2.91 -13.11 -5.04
N ASP A 22 2.12 -12.99 -3.97
CA ASP A 22 0.68 -12.66 -4.06
C ASP A 22 0.42 -11.20 -4.48
N PHE A 23 1.44 -10.34 -4.45
CA PHE A 23 1.37 -9.00 -5.02
C PHE A 23 1.60 -9.01 -6.53
N ILE A 24 2.03 -10.14 -7.11
CA ILE A 24 2.42 -10.25 -8.50
C ILE A 24 1.31 -10.93 -9.30
N ILE A 25 0.73 -10.19 -10.24
CA ILE A 25 -0.30 -10.66 -11.16
C ILE A 25 0.08 -10.32 -12.59
N THR A 26 -0.05 -11.30 -13.49
CA THR A 26 0.11 -11.09 -14.92
C THR A 26 -0.99 -10.18 -15.47
N LYS A 27 -0.77 -9.60 -16.66
CA LYS A 27 -1.78 -8.74 -17.30
C LYS A 27 -3.04 -9.54 -17.64
N GLU A 28 -2.85 -10.80 -18.03
CA GLU A 28 -3.90 -11.75 -18.38
C GLU A 28 -4.74 -12.10 -17.15
N GLN A 29 -4.11 -12.47 -16.03
CA GLN A 29 -4.80 -12.70 -14.76
C GLN A 29 -5.57 -11.45 -14.31
N ARG A 30 -4.91 -10.27 -14.34
CA ARG A 30 -5.55 -9.01 -13.94
C ARG A 30 -6.82 -8.72 -14.75
N ARG A 31 -6.81 -8.97 -16.07
CA ARG A 31 -7.97 -8.75 -16.95
C ARG A 31 -9.07 -9.76 -16.71
N ALA A 32 -8.73 -10.99 -16.35
CA ALA A 32 -9.69 -12.06 -16.08
C ALA A 32 -10.46 -11.85 -14.76
N ILE A 33 -9.92 -11.09 -13.80
CA ILE A 33 -10.61 -10.79 -12.54
C ILE A 33 -11.83 -9.90 -12.82
N PRO A 34 -13.06 -10.37 -12.49
CA PRO A 34 -14.27 -9.57 -12.59
C PRO A 34 -14.31 -8.51 -11.48
N ILE A 35 -14.96 -7.37 -11.76
CA ILE A 35 -15.20 -6.29 -10.81
C ILE A 35 -16.69 -6.35 -10.46
N ILE A 36 -17.05 -7.23 -9.53
CA ILE A 36 -18.45 -7.51 -9.16
C ILE A 36 -18.50 -7.69 -7.65
N GLY A 37 -19.40 -6.95 -6.99
CA GLY A 37 -19.53 -6.99 -5.53
C GLY A 37 -18.23 -6.59 -4.84
N ASP A 38 -18.10 -6.85 -3.54
CA ASP A 38 -16.93 -6.46 -2.75
C ASP A 38 -15.62 -7.08 -3.25
N PRO A 39 -14.48 -6.36 -3.18
CA PRO A 39 -13.17 -6.96 -3.40
C PRO A 39 -12.89 -8.09 -2.40
N ASP A 40 -12.17 -9.10 -2.85
CA ASP A 40 -11.76 -10.23 -2.02
C ASP A 40 -11.01 -9.75 -0.74
N PRO A 41 -11.32 -10.28 0.46
CA PRO A 41 -10.65 -9.90 1.69
C PRO A 41 -9.11 -10.00 1.64
N ASP A 42 -8.56 -10.97 0.92
CA ASP A 42 -7.11 -11.12 0.76
C ASP A 42 -6.53 -10.00 -0.09
N VAL A 43 -7.29 -9.52 -1.09
CA VAL A 43 -6.91 -8.37 -1.91
C VAL A 43 -6.91 -7.10 -1.06
N LEU A 44 -7.94 -6.90 -0.23
CA LEU A 44 -8.01 -5.76 0.70
C LEU A 44 -6.89 -5.80 1.73
N TRP A 45 -6.55 -6.99 2.24
CA TRP A 45 -5.44 -7.17 3.17
C TRP A 45 -4.10 -6.86 2.50
N ARG A 46 -3.86 -7.32 1.27
CA ARG A 46 -2.63 -6.97 0.53
C ARG A 46 -2.56 -5.46 0.27
N LEU A 47 -3.67 -4.83 -0.10
CA LEU A 47 -3.77 -3.38 -0.28
C LEU A 47 -3.39 -2.64 1.02
N ASP A 48 -3.95 -3.07 2.16
CA ASP A 48 -3.62 -2.54 3.49
C ASP A 48 -2.13 -2.67 3.79
N LYS A 49 -1.53 -3.86 3.63
CA LYS A 49 -0.10 -4.08 3.90
C LYS A 49 0.82 -3.30 2.97
N TYR A 50 0.43 -3.11 1.70
CA TYR A 50 1.18 -2.27 0.77
C TYR A 50 1.23 -0.82 1.24
N TYR A 51 0.10 -0.24 1.61
CA TYR A 51 0.07 1.15 2.08
C TYR A 51 0.66 1.31 3.49
N ALA A 52 0.49 0.35 4.38
CA ALA A 52 1.16 0.36 5.68
C ALA A 52 2.70 0.33 5.52
N ALA A 53 3.22 -0.44 4.55
CA ALA A 53 4.65 -0.46 4.26
C ALA A 53 5.16 0.90 3.74
N ILE A 54 4.36 1.60 2.93
CA ILE A 54 4.69 2.96 2.46
C ILE A 54 4.74 3.93 3.63
N GLY A 55 3.78 3.86 4.56
CA GLY A 55 3.74 4.73 5.74
C GLY A 55 4.97 4.57 6.63
N LEU A 56 5.34 3.31 6.88
CA LEU A 56 6.55 2.99 7.64
C LEU A 56 7.81 3.48 6.92
N ALA A 57 7.91 3.32 5.60
CA ALA A 57 9.06 3.79 4.83
C ALA A 57 9.17 5.33 4.78
N ILE A 58 8.05 6.05 4.85
CA ILE A 58 8.05 7.51 5.04
C ILE A 58 8.60 7.83 6.44
N GLU A 59 8.07 7.20 7.47
CA GLU A 59 8.50 7.40 8.86
C GLU A 59 9.99 7.12 9.07
N GLU A 60 10.52 6.02 8.50
CA GLU A 60 11.94 5.68 8.56
C GLU A 60 12.84 6.78 7.96
N ARG A 61 12.37 7.51 6.96
CA ARG A 61 13.16 8.52 6.24
C ARG A 61 13.04 9.93 6.81
N CYS A 62 11.87 10.32 7.32
CA CYS A 62 11.63 11.68 7.82
C CYS A 62 11.45 11.76 9.35
N GLY A 63 11.33 10.62 10.04
CA GLY A 63 11.11 10.56 11.49
C GLY A 63 9.70 10.94 11.93
N LEU A 64 8.75 11.09 10.99
CA LEU A 64 7.36 11.44 11.28
C LEU A 64 6.43 10.29 10.87
N MET A 65 5.59 9.86 11.80
CA MET A 65 4.63 8.79 11.56
C MET A 65 3.62 9.21 10.49
N ALA A 66 3.58 8.47 9.39
CA ALA A 66 2.66 8.67 8.27
C ALA A 66 1.63 7.53 8.24
N SER A 67 0.44 7.79 8.79
CA SER A 67 -0.60 6.77 8.95
C SER A 67 -1.55 6.74 7.75
N PRO A 68 -1.78 5.57 7.12
CA PRO A 68 -2.77 5.44 6.06
C PRO A 68 -4.20 5.33 6.61
N MET A 69 -5.14 5.96 5.92
CA MET A 69 -6.58 5.71 6.02
C MET A 69 -7.09 5.27 4.66
N ILE A 70 -7.68 4.09 4.59
CA ILE A 70 -8.18 3.48 3.36
C ILE A 70 -9.68 3.30 3.48
N GLN A 71 -10.42 3.80 2.49
CA GLN A 71 -11.84 3.52 2.33
C GLN A 71 -12.07 2.99 0.92
N VAL A 72 -12.65 1.79 0.82
CA VAL A 72 -13.00 1.13 -0.44
C VAL A 72 -14.49 0.80 -0.41
N SER A 73 -15.20 1.12 -1.48
CA SER A 73 -16.60 0.77 -1.70
C SER A 73 -16.71 -0.67 -2.21
N HIS A 74 -17.93 -1.22 -2.16
CA HIS A 74 -18.22 -2.52 -2.72
C HIS A 74 -17.82 -2.62 -4.20
N GLU A 75 -17.98 -1.56 -4.99
CA GLU A 75 -17.56 -1.56 -6.41
C GLU A 75 -16.04 -1.53 -6.64
N GLY A 76 -15.22 -1.56 -5.59
CA GLY A 76 -13.76 -1.52 -5.70
C GLY A 76 -13.21 -0.14 -6.04
N PHE A 77 -13.99 0.91 -5.78
CA PHE A 77 -13.56 2.31 -5.85
C PHE A 77 -13.25 2.82 -4.46
N GLY A 78 -12.30 3.72 -4.33
CA GLY A 78 -11.95 4.20 -3.00
C GLY A 78 -10.94 5.32 -2.99
N ARG A 79 -10.41 5.55 -1.79
CA ARG A 79 -9.34 6.50 -1.56
C ARG A 79 -8.43 5.99 -0.47
N VAL A 80 -7.14 6.20 -0.66
CA VAL A 80 -6.15 6.15 0.41
C VAL A 80 -5.64 7.55 0.68
N LEU A 81 -5.60 7.90 1.95
CA LEU A 81 -5.02 9.12 2.47
C LEU A 81 -3.90 8.76 3.42
N PHE A 82 -2.80 9.49 3.38
CA PHE A 82 -1.80 9.43 4.45
C PHE A 82 -1.81 10.75 5.19
N THR A 83 -1.70 10.67 6.51
CA THR A 83 -1.62 11.85 7.37
C THR A 83 -0.44 11.77 8.32
N THR A 84 0.18 12.93 8.55
CA THR A 84 1.21 13.18 9.56
C THR A 84 0.85 14.49 10.24
N GLY A 85 0.73 14.49 11.57
CA GLY A 85 0.16 15.62 12.31
C GLY A 85 -1.21 15.99 11.74
N ARG A 86 -1.35 17.20 11.18
CA ARG A 86 -2.56 17.67 10.48
C ARG A 86 -2.44 17.73 8.96
N LEU A 87 -1.31 17.30 8.42
CA LEU A 87 -1.02 17.34 6.99
C LEU A 87 -1.50 16.07 6.29
N VAL A 88 -2.21 16.22 5.17
CA VAL A 88 -2.44 15.11 4.23
C VAL A 88 -1.21 15.00 3.32
N VAL A 89 -0.36 13.99 3.55
CA VAL A 89 0.92 13.83 2.84
C VAL A 89 0.74 13.14 1.49
N LEU A 90 -0.26 12.26 1.38
CA LEU A 90 -0.63 11.59 0.13
C LEU A 90 -2.15 11.50 0.02
N SER A 91 -2.65 11.63 -1.20
CA SER A 91 -4.04 11.42 -1.51
C SER A 91 -4.19 10.73 -2.86
N LYS A 92 -4.63 9.46 -2.83
CA LYS A 92 -4.72 8.65 -4.05
C LYS A 92 -6.09 8.01 -4.17
N THR A 93 -6.72 8.23 -5.32
CA THR A 93 -7.95 7.52 -5.71
C THR A 93 -7.61 6.08 -6.08
N LEU A 94 -8.41 5.15 -5.57
CA LEU A 94 -8.35 3.74 -5.87
C LEU A 94 -9.48 3.40 -6.86
N ARG A 95 -9.14 2.60 -7.88
CA ARG A 95 -10.08 2.07 -8.87
C ARG A 95 -9.70 0.63 -9.14
N ASP A 96 -10.70 -0.18 -9.49
CA ASP A 96 -10.52 -1.59 -9.80
C ASP A 96 -9.76 -2.34 -8.68
N VAL A 97 -10.08 -2.08 -7.40
CA VAL A 97 -9.34 -2.66 -6.26
C VAL A 97 -9.29 -4.19 -6.31
N HIS A 98 -10.33 -4.85 -6.85
CA HIS A 98 -10.35 -6.30 -7.13
C HIS A 98 -9.10 -6.80 -7.88
N ARG A 99 -8.52 -5.92 -8.71
CA ARG A 99 -7.39 -6.17 -9.59
C ARG A 99 -6.06 -5.69 -9.02
N PHE A 100 -6.01 -5.37 -7.72
CA PHE A 100 -4.79 -4.90 -7.08
C PHE A 100 -3.66 -5.94 -7.18
N GLY A 101 -2.50 -5.47 -7.65
CA GLY A 101 -1.30 -6.25 -7.85
C GLY A 101 -0.42 -5.62 -8.94
N PHE A 102 0.79 -6.12 -9.11
CA PHE A 102 1.84 -5.58 -9.99
C PHE A 102 2.36 -6.66 -10.92
N GLU A 103 2.91 -6.31 -12.08
CA GLU A 103 3.40 -7.35 -13.01
C GLU A 103 4.73 -7.97 -12.57
N THR A 104 5.52 -7.24 -11.78
CA THR A 104 6.84 -7.69 -11.30
C THR A 104 7.15 -7.06 -9.94
N LEU A 105 8.05 -7.70 -9.18
CA LEU A 105 8.56 -7.14 -7.92
C LEU A 105 9.21 -5.77 -8.12
N LEU A 106 9.88 -5.55 -9.25
CA LEU A 106 10.45 -4.24 -9.59
C LEU A 106 9.34 -3.18 -9.71
N LYS A 107 8.25 -3.48 -10.43
CA LYS A 107 7.13 -2.53 -10.57
C LYS A 107 6.43 -2.25 -9.24
N LEU A 108 6.28 -3.28 -8.39
CA LEU A 108 5.80 -3.13 -7.02
C LEU A 108 6.69 -2.16 -6.23
N ALA A 109 8.00 -2.40 -6.23
CA ALA A 109 8.96 -1.57 -5.52
C ALA A 109 8.97 -0.13 -6.06
N THR A 110 9.07 0.06 -7.37
CA THR A 110 9.07 1.39 -8.00
C THR A 110 7.81 2.19 -7.68
N ALA A 111 6.63 1.55 -7.72
CA ALA A 111 5.38 2.23 -7.38
C ALA A 111 5.31 2.64 -5.90
N GLY A 112 5.83 1.80 -5.00
CA GLY A 112 5.91 2.09 -3.57
C GLY A 112 6.89 3.23 -3.28
N THR A 113 8.11 3.13 -3.81
CA THR A 113 9.16 4.15 -3.67
C THR A 113 8.69 5.51 -4.16
N LYS A 114 8.00 5.58 -5.31
CA LYS A 114 7.46 6.85 -5.81
C LYS A 114 6.51 7.49 -4.80
N LEU A 115 5.62 6.71 -4.17
CA LEU A 115 4.68 7.24 -3.17
C LEU A 115 5.41 7.72 -1.91
N VAL A 116 6.46 7.01 -1.48
CA VAL A 116 7.32 7.45 -0.37
C VAL A 116 7.98 8.79 -0.70
N ASP A 117 8.60 8.90 -1.88
CA ASP A 117 9.30 10.12 -2.30
C ASP A 117 8.33 11.31 -2.45
N ASP A 118 7.16 11.08 -3.06
CA ASP A 118 6.10 12.09 -3.16
C ASP A 118 5.64 12.57 -1.76
N GLY A 119 5.46 11.64 -0.81
CA GLY A 119 5.01 11.95 0.55
C GLY A 119 6.05 12.75 1.35
N ILE A 120 7.33 12.39 1.21
CA ILE A 120 8.43 13.14 1.83
C ILE A 120 8.51 14.55 1.27
N ALA A 121 8.40 14.72 -0.05
CA ALA A 121 8.43 16.04 -0.67
C ALA A 121 7.30 16.96 -0.15
N VAL A 122 6.11 16.40 0.12
CA VAL A 122 5.00 17.15 0.72
C VAL A 122 5.29 17.53 2.17
N ILE A 123 5.86 16.63 2.97
CA ILE A 123 6.25 16.91 4.37
C ILE A 123 7.30 18.02 4.42
N GLU A 124 8.33 17.94 3.57
CA GLU A 124 9.41 18.95 3.50
C GLU A 124 8.90 20.32 3.04
N ALA A 125 7.87 20.36 2.19
CA ALA A 125 7.23 21.60 1.77
C ALA A 125 6.37 22.24 2.89
N PHE A 126 5.84 21.46 3.83
CA PHE A 126 4.91 21.91 4.87
C PHE A 126 5.25 21.40 6.29
N PRO A 127 6.48 21.61 6.79
CA PRO A 127 6.94 21.01 8.05
C PRO A 127 6.14 21.49 9.27
N HIS A 128 5.69 22.74 9.26
CA HIS A 128 4.88 23.31 10.35
C HIS A 128 3.50 22.65 10.49
N VAL A 129 2.94 22.10 9.41
CA VAL A 129 1.66 21.35 9.45
C VAL A 129 1.90 19.90 9.82
N ALA A 130 3.02 19.34 9.35
CA ALA A 130 3.41 17.95 9.63
C ALA A 130 3.73 17.72 11.12
N LEU A 131 4.27 18.73 11.81
CA LEU A 131 4.64 18.67 13.23
C LEU A 131 3.50 19.08 14.20
N ALA A 132 2.33 19.44 13.68
CA ALA A 132 1.21 19.99 14.45
C ALA A 132 0.24 18.95 15.04
#